data_AF-A0A117LN77-F1
#
_entry.id   AF-A0A117LN77-F1
#
_cell.length_a   1.000
_cell.length_b   1.000
_cell.length_c   1.000
_cell.angle_alpha   90.00
_cell.angle_beta   90.00
_cell.angle_gamma   90.00
#
_symmetry.space_group_name_H-M   'P 1'
#
loop_
_entity.id
_entity.type
_entity.pdbx_description
1 polymer ?
#
loop_
_entity_poly.entity_id
_entity_poly.type
_entity_poly.pdbx_seq_one_letter_code
_entity_poly.pdbx_strand_id
1 'polypeptide(L)'
;MVILAPFNVSINGQDLKPGTQIPQPGKGIFIKKAQAYPYLLYLPKNFVADHQHSYPLLLFLHGAGERGNDLELVKKNGTPGFVESMEDFPFVMLSPQCPEEETWDSERLMALVNEAIENYSIDTNRMYVTGLSMGGYGTFDLASNYHGKFAAILPVCGGGQKLKAEKLIKTPIWAFHGADDPVVPVSESKNMVEIVNKLGGNAQITILPGVGHNAWDYVYNRAEIYQWLLSHQLK
;
A
#
# COMPACT_ATOMS: atom_id res chain seq x y z
N MET A 1 -27.73 -22.86 -4.13
CA MET A 1 -26.63 -21.89 -3.96
C MET A 1 -26.99 -20.68 -4.80
N VAL A 2 -27.52 -19.62 -4.16
CA VAL A 2 -27.94 -18.41 -4.87
C VAL A 2 -26.66 -17.65 -5.20
N ILE A 3 -26.30 -17.64 -6.48
CA ILE A 3 -25.25 -16.75 -6.99
C ILE A 3 -25.89 -15.36 -7.00
N LEU A 4 -25.67 -14.58 -5.95
CA LEU A 4 -26.01 -13.15 -5.96
C LEU A 4 -25.12 -12.50 -7.01
N ALA A 5 -25.73 -11.94 -8.06
CA ALA A 5 -25.02 -11.07 -8.99
C ALA A 5 -24.29 -9.97 -8.21
N PRO A 6 -23.13 -9.48 -8.66
CA PRO A 6 -22.44 -8.38 -7.99
C PRO A 6 -23.36 -7.16 -8.01
N PHE A 7 -23.93 -6.83 -6.86
CA PHE A 7 -24.72 -5.62 -6.69
C PHE A 7 -23.76 -4.43 -6.77
N ASN A 8 -24.09 -3.46 -7.63
CA ASN A 8 -23.44 -2.16 -7.58
C ASN A 8 -23.76 -1.52 -6.21
N VAL A 9 -22.77 -0.86 -5.63
CA VAL A 9 -22.89 -0.12 -4.38
C VAL A 9 -22.81 1.35 -4.71
N SER A 10 -23.83 2.12 -4.34
CA SER A 10 -23.85 3.55 -4.58
C SER A 10 -23.20 4.30 -3.42
N ILE A 11 -22.11 5.01 -3.68
CA ILE A 11 -21.38 5.80 -2.68
C ILE A 11 -21.23 7.22 -3.23
N ASN A 12 -21.76 8.21 -2.51
CA ASN A 12 -21.68 9.63 -2.90
C ASN A 12 -22.13 9.91 -4.34
N GLY A 13 -23.16 9.19 -4.81
CA GLY A 13 -23.72 9.33 -6.16
C GLY A 13 -22.94 8.62 -7.27
N GLN A 14 -21.91 7.83 -6.93
CA GLN A 14 -21.22 6.94 -7.87
C GLN A 14 -21.61 5.49 -7.63
N ASP A 15 -21.99 4.78 -8.69
CA ASP A 15 -22.22 3.35 -8.66
C ASP A 15 -20.89 2.61 -8.84
N LEU A 16 -20.43 1.97 -7.77
CA LEU A 16 -19.18 1.22 -7.72
C LEU A 16 -19.48 -0.28 -7.78
N LYS A 17 -18.66 -1.03 -8.49
CA LYS A 17 -18.77 -2.50 -8.58
C LYS A 17 -17.69 -3.16 -7.72
N PRO A 18 -18.02 -3.70 -6.54
CA PRO A 18 -17.06 -4.44 -5.73
C PRO A 18 -16.46 -5.62 -6.50
N GLY A 19 -15.20 -5.95 -6.18
CA GLY A 19 -14.42 -6.98 -6.87
C GLY A 19 -13.77 -6.53 -8.18
N THR A 20 -13.91 -5.27 -8.57
CA THR A 20 -13.27 -4.69 -9.76
C THR A 20 -12.47 -3.44 -9.39
N GLN A 21 -11.44 -3.13 -10.18
CA GLN A 21 -10.68 -1.89 -10.04
C GLN A 21 -11.37 -0.75 -10.78
N ILE A 22 -11.56 0.34 -10.07
CA ILE A 22 -12.33 1.50 -10.51
C ILE A 22 -11.37 2.70 -10.53
N PRO A 23 -11.10 3.30 -11.71
CA PRO A 23 -10.31 4.52 -11.80
C PRO A 23 -10.97 5.68 -11.07
N GLN A 24 -10.20 6.40 -10.27
CA GLN A 24 -10.62 7.58 -9.53
C GLN A 24 -9.64 8.72 -9.81
N PRO A 25 -10.12 9.96 -10.04
CA PRO A 25 -9.24 11.09 -10.37
C PRO A 25 -8.44 11.62 -9.16
N GLY A 26 -8.75 11.17 -7.94
CA GLY A 26 -8.33 11.84 -6.70
C GLY A 26 -9.13 13.12 -6.46
N LYS A 27 -9.44 13.46 -5.22
CA LYS A 27 -10.15 14.71 -4.90
C LYS A 27 -9.19 15.78 -4.38
N GLY A 28 -9.28 16.96 -4.99
CA GLY A 28 -8.78 18.21 -4.41
C GLY A 28 -7.35 18.60 -4.78
N ILE A 29 -6.94 19.71 -4.16
CA ILE A 29 -5.62 20.30 -4.22
C ILE A 29 -5.09 20.31 -2.78
N PHE A 30 -3.91 19.75 -2.55
CA PHE A 30 -3.31 19.60 -1.23
C PHE A 30 -2.29 20.71 -0.94
N ILE A 31 -1.64 20.64 0.23
CA ILE A 31 -0.62 21.59 0.66
C ILE A 31 0.44 21.74 -0.46
N LYS A 32 0.91 22.98 -0.69
CA LYS A 32 1.73 23.40 -1.85
C LYS A 32 1.01 23.43 -3.22
N LYS A 33 -0.31 23.37 -3.24
CA LYS A 33 -1.15 23.35 -4.45
C LYS A 33 -0.93 22.11 -5.35
N ALA A 34 -0.38 21.03 -4.82
CA ALA A 34 -0.22 19.79 -5.58
C ALA A 34 -1.57 19.08 -5.74
N GLN A 35 -1.84 18.56 -6.93
CA GLN A 35 -3.07 17.82 -7.23
C GLN A 35 -3.09 16.47 -6.50
N ALA A 36 -4.27 15.99 -6.13
CA ALA A 36 -4.42 14.62 -5.67
C ALA A 36 -3.91 13.60 -6.70
N TYR A 37 -3.43 12.45 -6.21
CA TYR A 37 -3.05 11.37 -7.12
C TYR A 37 -4.31 10.75 -7.72
N PRO A 38 -4.39 10.56 -9.06
CA PRO A 38 -5.33 9.61 -9.62
C PRO A 38 -4.98 8.21 -9.09
N TYR A 39 -5.98 7.35 -8.89
CA TYR A 39 -5.77 6.03 -8.28
C TYR A 39 -6.73 4.99 -8.81
N LEU A 40 -6.32 3.72 -8.71
CA LEU A 40 -7.23 2.59 -8.82
C LEU A 40 -7.79 2.26 -7.42
N LEU A 41 -9.12 2.26 -7.32
CA LEU A 41 -9.86 1.80 -6.16
C LEU A 41 -10.30 0.36 -6.37
N TYR A 42 -10.00 -0.52 -5.41
CA TYR A 42 -10.62 -1.83 -5.31
C TYR A 42 -11.44 -1.91 -4.02
N LEU A 43 -12.70 -2.34 -4.14
CA LEU A 43 -13.54 -2.70 -3.00
C LEU A 43 -13.65 -4.23 -2.93
N PRO A 44 -13.55 -4.86 -1.75
CA PRO A 44 -13.62 -6.32 -1.61
C PRO A 44 -14.97 -6.85 -2.13
N LYS A 45 -14.99 -8.07 -2.68
CA LYS A 45 -16.20 -8.65 -3.32
C LYS A 45 -17.44 -8.66 -2.42
N ASN A 46 -17.25 -8.75 -1.11
CA ASN A 46 -18.29 -8.73 -0.09
C ASN A 46 -18.52 -7.33 0.52
N PHE A 47 -18.05 -6.26 -0.13
CA PHE A 47 -18.18 -4.90 0.40
C PHE A 47 -19.66 -4.49 0.56
N VAL A 48 -19.94 -3.87 1.71
CA VAL A 48 -21.25 -3.33 2.07
C VAL A 48 -21.06 -1.89 2.51
N ALA A 49 -21.74 -0.96 1.84
CA ALA A 49 -21.75 0.46 2.21
C ALA A 49 -22.76 0.72 3.33
N ASP A 50 -22.37 0.42 4.57
CA ASP A 50 -23.13 0.80 5.76
C ASP A 50 -22.19 1.19 6.92
N HIS A 51 -22.79 1.56 8.05
CA HIS A 51 -22.08 1.93 9.28
C HIS A 51 -21.76 0.75 10.20
N GLN A 52 -22.17 -0.47 9.85
CA GLN A 52 -21.99 -1.67 10.68
C GLN A 52 -20.76 -2.48 10.24
N HIS A 53 -20.35 -2.35 8.99
CA HIS A 53 -19.17 -3.01 8.43
C HIS A 53 -18.02 -2.01 8.32
N SER A 54 -16.81 -2.49 8.57
CA SER A 54 -15.58 -1.75 8.31
C SER A 54 -14.50 -2.66 7.75
N TYR A 55 -13.76 -2.18 6.75
CA TYR A 55 -12.81 -2.97 6.00
C TYR A 55 -11.37 -2.50 6.25
N PRO A 56 -10.39 -3.42 6.34
CA PRO A 56 -8.98 -3.04 6.39
C PRO A 56 -8.59 -2.30 5.10
N LEU A 57 -7.68 -1.33 5.23
CA LEU A 57 -7.15 -0.55 4.11
C LEU A 57 -5.77 -1.05 3.71
N LEU A 58 -5.54 -1.26 2.41
CA LEU A 58 -4.20 -1.46 1.84
C LEU A 58 -3.86 -0.34 0.86
N LEU A 59 -2.88 0.50 1.18
CA LEU A 59 -2.30 1.45 0.25
C LEU A 59 -1.11 0.77 -0.47
N PHE A 60 -1.20 0.65 -1.79
CA PHE A 60 -0.15 0.07 -2.65
C PHE A 60 0.58 1.17 -3.42
N LEU A 61 1.90 1.23 -3.29
CA LEU A 61 2.75 2.22 -3.97
C LEU A 61 3.61 1.55 -5.06
N HIS A 62 3.40 1.95 -6.31
CA HIS A 62 4.14 1.42 -7.46
C HIS A 62 5.60 1.92 -7.53
N GLY A 63 6.39 1.34 -8.44
CA GLY A 63 7.79 1.69 -8.69
C GLY A 63 7.94 2.84 -9.68
N ALA A 64 9.16 3.29 -9.96
CA ALA A 64 9.38 4.44 -10.85
C ALA A 64 8.90 4.20 -12.30
N GLY A 65 8.79 2.94 -12.73
CA GLY A 65 8.39 2.56 -14.10
C GLY A 65 6.89 2.64 -14.39
N GLU A 66 6.05 2.83 -13.37
CA GLU A 66 4.59 2.97 -13.51
C GLU A 66 4.12 4.43 -13.30
N ARG A 67 5.07 5.37 -13.18
CA ARG A 67 4.75 6.80 -13.15
C ARG A 67 4.08 7.22 -14.45
N GLY A 68 3.34 8.32 -14.40
CA GLY A 68 2.71 8.92 -15.58
C GLY A 68 1.27 9.36 -15.31
N ASN A 69 0.44 9.25 -16.34
CA ASN A 69 -0.97 9.67 -16.34
C ASN A 69 -1.92 8.59 -16.91
N ASP A 70 -1.43 7.36 -17.05
CA ASP A 70 -2.20 6.19 -17.47
C ASP A 70 -2.30 5.18 -16.34
N LEU A 71 -3.48 5.10 -15.70
CA LEU A 71 -3.73 4.23 -14.55
C LEU A 71 -3.59 2.75 -14.87
N GLU A 72 -3.65 2.33 -16.14
CA GLU A 72 -3.41 0.93 -16.49
C GLU A 72 -1.96 0.51 -16.23
N LEU A 73 -0.99 1.45 -16.24
CA LEU A 73 0.39 1.17 -15.87
C LEU A 73 0.51 0.70 -14.42
N VAL A 74 -0.36 1.15 -13.51
CA VAL A 74 -0.34 0.75 -12.09
C VAL A 74 -0.60 -0.75 -11.93
N LYS A 75 -1.29 -1.39 -12.88
CA LYS A 75 -1.55 -2.83 -12.88
C LYS A 75 -0.37 -3.68 -13.34
N LYS A 76 0.72 -3.07 -13.85
CA LYS A 76 1.84 -3.82 -14.42
C LYS A 76 2.58 -4.68 -13.39
N ASN A 77 2.69 -4.22 -12.15
CA ASN A 77 3.46 -4.88 -11.09
C ASN A 77 2.69 -4.91 -9.77
N GLY A 78 2.87 -6.00 -9.02
CA GLY A 78 2.28 -6.19 -7.68
C GLY A 78 0.77 -6.45 -7.68
N THR A 79 0.17 -6.38 -6.49
CA THR A 79 -1.24 -6.74 -6.23
C THR A 79 -2.25 -6.15 -7.22
N PRO A 80 -2.14 -4.87 -7.65
CA PRO A 80 -3.12 -4.30 -8.60
C PRO A 80 -3.22 -5.07 -9.92
N GLY A 81 -2.17 -5.80 -10.34
CA GLY A 81 -2.21 -6.57 -11.59
C GLY A 81 -3.12 -7.79 -11.57
N PHE A 82 -3.47 -8.31 -10.38
CA PHE A 82 -4.21 -9.56 -10.25
C PHE A 82 -5.29 -9.57 -9.17
N VAL A 83 -5.50 -8.47 -8.43
CA VAL A 83 -6.46 -8.39 -7.31
C VAL A 83 -7.89 -8.83 -7.67
N GLU A 84 -8.34 -8.58 -8.90
CA GLU A 84 -9.69 -8.96 -9.36
C GLU A 84 -9.87 -10.48 -9.47
N SER A 85 -8.77 -11.20 -9.73
CA SER A 85 -8.74 -12.66 -9.81
C SER A 85 -8.71 -13.33 -8.43
N MET A 86 -8.39 -12.58 -7.36
CA MET A 86 -8.34 -13.15 -6.01
C MET A 86 -9.76 -13.41 -5.49
N GLU A 87 -9.99 -14.61 -4.96
CA GLU A 87 -11.27 -14.98 -4.35
C GLU A 87 -11.47 -14.23 -3.02
N ASP A 88 -10.47 -14.31 -2.14
CA ASP A 88 -10.51 -13.79 -0.78
C ASP A 88 -9.50 -12.64 -0.59
N PHE A 89 -9.85 -11.45 -1.07
CA PHE A 89 -9.08 -10.23 -0.83
C PHE A 89 -9.90 -9.22 -0.02
N PRO A 90 -9.70 -9.11 1.31
CA PRO A 90 -10.63 -8.40 2.19
C PRO A 90 -10.37 -6.89 2.33
N PHE A 91 -9.38 -6.36 1.61
CA PHE A 91 -8.98 -4.97 1.76
C PHE A 91 -9.77 -4.07 0.82
N VAL A 92 -10.12 -2.88 1.30
CA VAL A 92 -10.22 -1.72 0.41
C VAL A 92 -8.79 -1.38 -0.01
N MET A 93 -8.50 -1.39 -1.30
CA MET A 93 -7.15 -1.11 -1.80
C MET A 93 -7.12 0.17 -2.63
N LEU A 94 -6.15 1.02 -2.32
CA LEU A 94 -5.85 2.24 -3.05
C LEU A 94 -4.50 2.06 -3.75
N SER A 95 -4.48 2.25 -5.06
CA SER A 95 -3.26 2.19 -5.85
C SER A 95 -3.10 3.50 -6.63
N PRO A 96 -2.59 4.57 -5.99
CA PRO A 96 -2.34 5.84 -6.65
C PRO A 96 -1.28 5.71 -7.75
N GLN A 97 -1.33 6.62 -8.72
CA GLN A 97 -0.27 6.83 -9.71
C GLN A 97 0.48 8.13 -9.42
N CYS A 98 1.80 8.01 -9.24
CA CYS A 98 2.71 9.12 -9.15
C CYS A 98 2.96 9.72 -10.55
N PRO A 99 2.92 11.05 -10.74
CA PRO A 99 3.27 11.69 -12.00
C PRO A 99 4.70 11.37 -12.46
N GLU A 100 4.93 11.47 -13.78
CA GLU A 100 6.18 11.10 -14.47
C GLU A 100 7.44 11.69 -13.81
N GLU A 101 7.40 12.98 -13.50
CA GLU A 101 8.56 13.74 -13.01
C GLU A 101 8.63 13.85 -11.49
N GLU A 102 7.83 13.06 -10.78
CA GLU A 102 7.70 13.14 -9.33
C GLU A 102 8.13 11.85 -8.63
N THR A 103 8.26 11.96 -7.31
CA THR A 103 8.35 10.84 -6.38
C THR A 103 7.19 10.93 -5.38
N TRP A 104 6.99 9.88 -4.59
CA TRP A 104 5.93 9.86 -3.58
C TRP A 104 6.06 10.99 -2.56
N ASP A 105 4.96 11.72 -2.37
CA ASP A 105 4.80 12.74 -1.34
C ASP A 105 3.88 12.22 -0.23
N SER A 106 4.40 12.19 1.00
CA SER A 106 3.69 11.60 2.14
C SER A 106 2.40 12.35 2.49
N GLU A 107 2.34 13.68 2.30
CA GLU A 107 1.15 14.47 2.62
C GLU A 107 0.01 14.16 1.65
N ARG A 108 0.30 14.09 0.34
CA ARG A 108 -0.68 13.71 -0.69
C ARG A 108 -1.17 12.27 -0.51
N LEU A 109 -0.29 11.35 -0.15
CA LEU A 109 -0.67 9.97 0.15
C LEU A 109 -1.58 9.88 1.36
N MET A 110 -1.28 10.57 2.46
CA MET A 110 -2.18 10.57 3.61
C MET A 110 -3.50 11.29 3.36
N ALA A 111 -3.51 12.33 2.54
CA ALA A 111 -4.75 12.98 2.18
C ALA A 111 -5.66 12.04 1.36
N LEU A 112 -5.09 11.22 0.47
CA LEU A 112 -5.82 10.15 -0.21
C LEU A 112 -6.34 9.08 0.77
N VAL A 113 -5.55 8.70 1.78
CA VAL A 113 -6.02 7.79 2.84
C VAL A 113 -7.21 8.41 3.60
N ASN A 114 -7.15 9.70 3.93
CA ASN A 114 -8.26 10.40 4.60
C ASN A 114 -9.50 10.47 3.72
N GLU A 115 -9.34 10.74 2.41
CA GLU A 115 -10.44 10.65 1.44
C GLU A 115 -11.08 9.27 1.50
N ALA A 116 -10.30 8.20 1.52
CA ALA A 116 -10.85 6.85 1.60
C ALA A 116 -11.59 6.58 2.93
N ILE A 117 -11.06 7.06 4.06
CA ILE A 117 -11.73 6.95 5.37
C ILE A 117 -13.10 7.63 5.35
N GLU A 118 -13.21 8.80 4.73
CA GLU A 118 -14.46 9.55 4.64
C GLU A 118 -15.49 8.89 3.71
N ASN A 119 -15.05 8.11 2.72
CA ASN A 119 -15.91 7.61 1.66
C ASN A 119 -16.21 6.10 1.73
N TYR A 120 -15.35 5.28 2.36
CA TYR A 120 -15.36 3.81 2.19
C TYR A 120 -15.24 3.02 3.49
N SER A 121 -16.10 3.22 4.49
CA SER A 121 -16.20 2.39 5.73
C SER A 121 -14.88 1.72 6.16
N ILE A 122 -13.84 2.52 6.41
CA ILE A 122 -12.48 2.02 6.67
C ILE A 122 -12.31 1.72 8.15
N ASP A 123 -11.75 0.55 8.47
CA ASP A 123 -11.25 0.25 9.80
C ASP A 123 -9.89 0.94 10.01
N THR A 124 -9.90 2.07 10.71
CA THR A 124 -8.71 2.90 10.95
C THR A 124 -7.68 2.22 11.86
N ASN A 125 -8.05 1.13 12.56
CA ASN A 125 -7.09 0.31 13.31
C ASN A 125 -6.36 -0.71 12.43
N ARG A 126 -6.81 -0.93 11.19
CA ARG A 126 -6.25 -1.90 10.24
C ARG A 126 -5.93 -1.26 8.89
N MET A 127 -5.10 -0.22 8.94
CA MET A 127 -4.54 0.41 7.74
C MET A 127 -3.11 -0.05 7.52
N TYR A 128 -2.78 -0.41 6.29
CA TYR A 128 -1.47 -0.91 5.89
C TYR A 128 -0.94 -0.16 4.68
N VAL A 129 0.38 -0.05 4.58
CA VAL A 129 1.04 0.44 3.37
C VAL A 129 2.11 -0.54 2.91
N THR A 130 2.14 -0.77 1.60
CA THR A 130 3.11 -1.62 0.92
C THR A 130 3.53 -0.96 -0.39
N GLY A 131 4.68 -1.32 -0.91
CA GLY A 131 5.13 -0.81 -2.19
C GLY A 131 6.47 -1.38 -2.62
N LEU A 132 6.80 -1.20 -3.89
CA LEU A 132 8.01 -1.74 -4.51
C LEU A 132 8.94 -0.65 -5.02
N SER A 133 10.26 -0.83 -4.89
CA SER A 133 11.27 0.10 -5.41
C SER A 133 11.03 1.53 -4.88
N MET A 134 10.74 2.51 -5.75
CA MET A 134 10.26 3.85 -5.36
C MET A 134 9.11 3.80 -4.34
N GLY A 135 8.14 2.92 -4.52
CA GLY A 135 7.06 2.68 -3.56
C GLY A 135 7.52 1.99 -2.28
N GLY A 136 8.61 1.22 -2.32
CA GLY A 136 9.26 0.70 -1.12
C GLY A 136 9.87 1.84 -0.27
N TYR A 137 10.49 2.83 -0.91
CA TYR A 137 10.90 4.07 -0.24
C TYR A 137 9.71 4.89 0.28
N GLY A 138 8.67 5.05 -0.54
CA GLY A 138 7.43 5.74 -0.14
C GLY A 138 6.75 5.08 1.06
N THR A 139 6.81 3.75 1.17
CA THR A 139 6.26 2.98 2.30
C THR A 139 6.96 3.34 3.61
N PHE A 140 8.30 3.36 3.61
CA PHE A 140 9.06 3.78 4.79
C PHE A 140 8.83 5.26 5.13
N ASP A 141 8.88 6.16 4.13
CA ASP A 141 8.75 7.59 4.35
C ASP A 141 7.36 7.94 4.91
N LEU A 142 6.29 7.44 4.29
CA LEU A 142 4.91 7.66 4.72
C LEU A 142 4.69 7.22 6.17
N ALA A 143 5.09 6.00 6.49
CA ALA A 143 4.90 5.44 7.82
C ALA A 143 5.73 6.17 8.90
N SER A 144 6.89 6.70 8.52
CA SER A 144 7.73 7.48 9.44
C SER A 144 7.20 8.90 9.68
N ASN A 145 6.64 9.54 8.65
CA ASN A 145 6.04 10.87 8.73
C ASN A 145 4.70 10.84 9.48
N TYR A 146 3.95 9.75 9.34
CA TYR A 146 2.65 9.54 9.97
C TYR A 146 2.69 8.35 10.94
N HIS A 147 3.63 8.44 11.88
CA HIS A 147 3.87 7.39 12.86
C HIS A 147 2.61 7.03 13.66
N GLY A 148 2.37 5.73 13.84
CA GLY A 148 1.19 5.23 14.55
C GLY A 148 -0.12 5.32 13.78
N LYS A 149 -0.11 5.64 12.48
CA LYS A 149 -1.30 5.56 11.62
C LYS A 149 -1.48 4.22 10.92
N PHE A 150 -0.40 3.49 10.68
CA PHE A 150 -0.44 2.19 10.01
C PHE A 150 -0.20 1.06 11.01
N ALA A 151 -1.03 0.03 10.95
CA ALA A 151 -0.96 -1.14 11.80
C ALA A 151 0.25 -2.04 11.46
N ALA A 152 0.66 -2.06 10.20
CA ALA A 152 1.89 -2.70 9.73
C ALA A 152 2.29 -2.12 8.37
N ILE A 153 3.57 -2.27 8.02
CA ILE A 153 4.10 -1.88 6.71
C ILE A 153 4.92 -2.98 6.06
N LEU A 154 4.90 -3.00 4.72
CA LEU A 154 5.56 -4.03 3.92
C LEU A 154 6.34 -3.39 2.75
N PRO A 155 7.55 -2.87 3.01
CA PRO A 155 8.38 -2.29 1.95
C PRO A 155 9.12 -3.39 1.17
N VAL A 156 9.07 -3.33 -0.16
CA VAL A 156 9.78 -4.25 -1.07
C VAL A 156 10.85 -3.48 -1.86
N CYS A 157 12.09 -4.00 -1.83
CA CYS A 157 13.26 -3.46 -2.54
C CYS A 157 13.43 -1.92 -2.47
N GLY A 158 13.22 -1.35 -1.28
CA GLY A 158 13.37 0.09 -1.01
C GLY A 158 14.31 0.38 0.16
N GLY A 159 14.26 1.63 0.65
CA GLY A 159 15.03 2.12 1.79
C GLY A 159 14.28 3.21 2.54
N GLY A 160 14.90 3.78 3.57
CA GLY A 160 14.27 4.80 4.39
C GLY A 160 15.27 5.78 4.99
N GLN A 161 14.76 6.89 5.50
CA GLN A 161 15.59 7.87 6.18
C GLN A 161 15.98 7.36 7.55
N LYS A 162 17.27 7.02 7.73
CA LYS A 162 17.81 6.48 8.99
C LYS A 162 17.46 7.33 10.22
N LEU A 163 17.47 8.66 10.07
CA LEU A 163 17.12 9.60 11.14
C LEU A 163 15.64 9.53 11.57
N LYS A 164 14.76 8.99 10.72
CA LYS A 164 13.34 8.81 11.02
C LYS A 164 13.01 7.40 11.50
N ALA A 165 13.98 6.49 11.60
CA ALA A 165 13.74 5.10 12.02
C ALA A 165 13.13 5.01 13.43
N GLU A 166 13.45 5.93 14.34
CA GLU A 166 12.81 6.00 15.67
C GLU A 166 11.29 6.16 15.62
N LYS A 167 10.75 6.74 14.54
CA LYS A 167 9.30 6.93 14.36
C LYS A 167 8.59 5.61 14.03
N LEU A 168 9.33 4.57 13.66
CA LEU A 168 8.81 3.28 13.25
C LEU A 168 8.85 2.22 14.36
N ILE A 169 9.39 2.51 15.56
CA ILE A 169 9.58 1.48 16.60
C ILE A 169 8.28 0.81 17.06
N LYS A 170 7.13 1.48 16.91
CA LYS A 170 5.82 0.93 17.25
C LYS A 170 5.11 0.26 16.07
N THR A 171 5.68 0.34 14.87
CA THR A 171 5.07 -0.15 13.64
C THR A 171 5.71 -1.50 13.27
N PRO A 172 4.96 -2.61 13.24
CA PRO A 172 5.42 -3.85 12.65
C PRO A 172 5.89 -3.67 11.21
N ILE A 173 7.09 -4.15 10.89
CA ILE A 173 7.69 -4.06 9.55
C ILE A 173 8.05 -5.46 9.06
N TRP A 174 7.63 -5.82 7.84
CA TRP A 174 8.20 -6.94 7.11
C TRP A 174 8.78 -6.46 5.78
N ALA A 175 10.08 -6.23 5.74
CA ALA A 175 10.76 -5.83 4.52
C ALA A 175 11.12 -7.04 3.64
N PHE A 176 11.15 -6.85 2.33
CA PHE A 176 11.62 -7.84 1.37
C PHE A 176 12.64 -7.22 0.41
N HIS A 177 13.67 -7.98 0.05
CA HIS A 177 14.69 -7.48 -0.87
C HIS A 177 15.40 -8.62 -1.61
N GLY A 178 15.75 -8.40 -2.88
CA GLY A 178 16.66 -9.27 -3.60
C GLY A 178 18.09 -9.19 -3.04
N ALA A 179 18.78 -10.32 -2.89
CA ALA A 179 20.18 -10.31 -2.45
C ALA A 179 21.11 -9.67 -3.47
N ASP A 180 20.78 -9.81 -4.75
CA ASP A 180 21.61 -9.44 -5.90
C ASP A 180 21.02 -8.23 -6.65
N ASP A 181 20.25 -7.39 -5.94
CA ASP A 181 19.61 -6.20 -6.49
C ASP A 181 20.66 -5.17 -6.98
N PRO A 182 20.75 -4.93 -8.30
CA PRO A 182 21.74 -4.00 -8.86
C PRO A 182 21.24 -2.56 -8.90
N VAL A 183 19.97 -2.30 -8.56
CA VAL A 183 19.31 -0.99 -8.67
C VAL A 183 19.23 -0.33 -7.30
N VAL A 184 18.70 -1.05 -6.33
CA VAL A 184 18.63 -0.60 -4.93
C VAL A 184 19.48 -1.56 -4.10
N PRO A 185 20.59 -1.10 -3.49
CA PRO A 185 21.41 -1.98 -2.67
C PRO A 185 20.60 -2.59 -1.52
N VAL A 186 20.72 -3.91 -1.32
CA VAL A 186 20.05 -4.64 -0.20
C VAL A 186 20.32 -4.02 1.18
N SER A 187 21.44 -3.29 1.32
CA SER A 187 21.78 -2.54 2.53
C SER A 187 20.73 -1.49 2.90
N GLU A 188 19.97 -0.95 1.95
CA GLU A 188 18.93 0.04 2.20
C GLU A 188 17.84 -0.50 3.12
N SER A 189 17.28 -1.66 2.80
CA SER A 189 16.29 -2.31 3.66
C SER A 189 16.91 -2.89 4.94
N LYS A 190 18.09 -3.52 4.85
CA LYS A 190 18.79 -4.07 6.04
C LYS A 190 19.03 -3.00 7.10
N ASN A 191 19.58 -1.85 6.70
CA ASN A 191 19.91 -0.77 7.62
C ASN A 191 18.67 -0.26 8.36
N MET A 192 17.53 -0.10 7.66
CA MET A 192 16.29 0.34 8.31
C MET A 192 15.81 -0.66 9.37
N VAL A 193 15.77 -1.95 9.02
CA VAL A 193 15.33 -3.02 9.93
C VAL A 193 16.27 -3.11 11.14
N GLU A 194 17.59 -3.07 10.92
CA GLU A 194 18.59 -3.09 11.99
C GLU A 194 18.46 -1.89 12.94
N ILE A 195 18.29 -0.67 12.41
CA ILE A 195 18.17 0.53 13.24
C ILE A 195 16.86 0.50 14.04
N VAL A 196 15.74 0.14 13.41
CA VAL A 196 14.44 0.02 14.10
C VAL A 196 14.53 -0.98 15.25
N ASN A 197 15.12 -2.15 15.03
CA ASN A 197 15.29 -3.17 16.07
C ASN A 197 16.27 -2.73 17.17
N LYS A 198 17.37 -2.03 16.84
CA LYS A 198 18.28 -1.45 17.84
C LYS A 198 17.59 -0.44 18.75
N LEU A 199 16.55 0.23 18.27
CA LEU A 199 15.74 1.19 19.03
C LEU A 199 14.55 0.53 19.76
N GLY A 200 14.47 -0.80 19.76
CA GLY A 200 13.42 -1.57 20.45
C GLY A 200 12.15 -1.80 19.64
N GLY A 201 12.21 -1.62 18.31
CA GLY A 201 11.10 -1.91 17.42
C GLY A 201 10.93 -3.40 17.06
N ASN A 202 9.94 -3.68 16.20
CA ASN A 202 9.63 -5.01 15.70
C ASN A 202 9.66 -5.02 14.17
N ALA A 203 10.85 -5.20 13.61
CA ALA A 203 11.07 -5.27 12.17
C ALA A 203 11.74 -6.59 11.78
N GLN A 204 11.27 -7.19 10.69
CA GLN A 204 11.88 -8.35 10.07
C GLN A 204 12.17 -8.08 8.58
N ILE A 205 13.13 -8.80 8.02
CA ILE A 205 13.49 -8.73 6.61
C ILE A 205 13.67 -10.13 6.03
N THR A 206 13.07 -10.36 4.87
CA THR A 206 13.35 -11.53 4.04
C THR A 206 14.25 -11.11 2.88
N ILE A 207 15.44 -11.71 2.81
CA ILE A 207 16.39 -11.50 1.72
C ILE A 207 16.33 -12.71 0.80
N LEU A 208 16.11 -12.46 -0.50
CA LEU A 208 15.89 -13.50 -1.51
C LEU A 208 17.21 -13.77 -2.26
N PRO A 209 17.88 -14.92 -2.03
CA PRO A 209 19.13 -15.26 -2.72
C PRO A 209 18.91 -15.45 -4.23
N GLY A 210 19.82 -14.96 -5.08
CA GLY A 210 19.69 -15.09 -6.54
C GLY A 210 18.69 -14.14 -7.18
N VAL A 211 17.97 -13.34 -6.38
CA VAL A 211 16.94 -12.41 -6.86
C VAL A 211 17.52 -11.01 -6.98
N GLY A 212 17.35 -10.40 -8.15
CA GLY A 212 17.69 -9.00 -8.43
C GLY A 212 16.60 -8.02 -7.97
N HIS A 213 16.41 -6.93 -8.70
CA HIS A 213 15.50 -5.85 -8.28
C HIS A 213 14.03 -6.26 -8.17
N ASN A 214 13.58 -7.17 -9.04
CA ASN A 214 12.20 -7.68 -9.05
C ASN A 214 11.98 -8.72 -7.94
N ALA A 215 11.98 -8.26 -6.68
CA ALA A 215 11.59 -9.06 -5.54
C ALA A 215 10.07 -9.17 -5.37
N TRP A 216 9.30 -8.27 -5.98
CA TRP A 216 7.86 -8.13 -5.74
C TRP A 216 7.02 -9.27 -6.30
N ASP A 217 7.46 -9.93 -7.39
CA ASP A 217 6.76 -11.12 -7.91
C ASP A 217 6.78 -12.29 -6.92
N TYR A 218 7.86 -12.42 -6.15
CA TYR A 218 7.93 -13.40 -5.06
C TYR A 218 6.96 -13.03 -3.94
N VAL A 219 6.85 -11.73 -3.62
CA VAL A 219 6.11 -11.24 -2.45
C VAL A 219 4.61 -11.25 -2.69
N TYR A 220 4.10 -10.52 -3.67
CA TYR A 220 2.67 -10.24 -3.77
C TYR A 220 1.83 -11.45 -4.21
N ASN A 221 2.43 -12.47 -4.84
CA ASN A 221 1.71 -13.69 -5.24
C ASN A 221 1.43 -14.67 -4.08
N ARG A 222 1.70 -14.27 -2.84
CA ARG A 222 1.64 -15.14 -1.66
C ARG A 222 0.57 -14.69 -0.67
N ALA A 223 -0.36 -15.59 -0.36
CA ALA A 223 -1.42 -15.35 0.61
C ALA A 223 -0.89 -14.99 2.01
N GLU A 224 0.28 -15.55 2.39
CA GLU A 224 0.89 -15.31 3.71
C GLU A 224 1.21 -13.83 3.97
N ILE A 225 1.47 -13.04 2.92
CA ILE A 225 1.76 -11.61 3.02
C ILE A 225 0.53 -10.85 3.51
N TYR A 226 -0.62 -11.13 2.91
CA TYR A 226 -1.89 -10.50 3.28
C TYR A 226 -2.40 -10.99 4.63
N GLN A 227 -2.21 -12.27 4.95
CA GLN A 227 -2.54 -12.83 6.27
C GLN A 227 -1.68 -12.20 7.37
N TRP A 228 -0.38 -11.99 7.12
CA TRP A 228 0.50 -11.31 8.06
C TRP A 228 0.05 -9.87 8.30
N LEU A 229 -0.29 -9.11 7.25
CA LEU A 229 -0.84 -7.76 7.42
C LEU A 229 -2.09 -7.79 8.31
N LEU A 230 -3.07 -8.66 8.01
CA LEU A 230 -4.31 -8.80 8.77
C LEU A 230 -4.13 -9.25 10.23
N SER A 231 -2.98 -9.83 10.56
CA SER A 231 -2.65 -10.22 11.94
C SER A 231 -2.28 -9.02 12.83
N HIS A 232 -2.07 -7.83 12.25
CA HIS A 232 -1.74 -6.61 12.97
C HIS A 232 -2.92 -5.65 13.04
N GLN A 233 -3.05 -4.97 14.16
CA GLN A 233 -3.97 -3.85 14.35
C GLN A 233 -3.35 -2.85 15.32
N LEU A 234 -3.70 -1.58 15.18
CA LEU A 234 -3.38 -0.57 16.18
C LEU A 234 -4.08 -0.94 17.50
N LYS A 235 -3.34 -0.82 18.60
CA LYS A 235 -3.83 -1.05 19.97
C LYS A 235 -4.22 0.26 20.64
#